data_AF-A0A8S3PZM2-F1
#
_entry.id   AF-A0A8S3PZM2-F1
#
_cell.length_a   1.000
_cell.length_b   1.000
_cell.length_c   1.000
_cell.angle_alpha   90.00
_cell.angle_beta   90.00
_cell.angle_gamma   90.00
#
_symmetry.space_group_name_H-M   'P 1'
#
loop_
_entity.id
_entity.type
_entity.pdbx_description
1 polymer ?
#
loop_
_entity_poly.entity_id
_entity_poly.type
_entity_poly.pdbx_seq_one_letter_code
_entity_poly.pdbx_strand_id
1 'polypeptide(L)'
;MTSTVVCGICYHDIIIRDARQWCTNCEEGLCEDCEIVHRSTENTRTHKIISIIDYQHLKDVLNSEKNIRDIKSSAEEFDKQEENIKKYIQEMREILNKHLNDMEQNLISDFLEKSGSCKIAYANTTKQLISKNDKLAKLKNETESLKRITSDEQIFLGTRRIYKVVEQEINSMKTIFNAAKSYEINLELDSDIFQHF
;
A
#
# COMPACT_ATOMS: atom_id res chain seq x y z
N MET A 1 48.77 4.18 -46.38
CA MET A 1 49.98 3.42 -46.75
C MET A 1 49.52 2.24 -47.59
N THR A 2 49.73 2.28 -48.91
CA THR A 2 49.40 1.16 -49.81
C THR A 2 50.36 0.02 -49.52
N SER A 3 49.85 -1.13 -49.06
CA SER A 3 50.68 -2.30 -48.81
C SER A 3 51.26 -2.77 -50.15
N THR A 4 52.57 -2.63 -50.34
CA THR A 4 53.27 -3.05 -51.56
C THR A 4 53.36 -4.57 -51.59
N VAL A 5 52.87 -5.20 -52.66
CA VAL A 5 53.02 -6.63 -52.89
C VAL A 5 54.40 -6.86 -53.50
N VAL A 6 55.18 -7.76 -52.91
CA VAL A 6 56.55 -8.05 -53.36
C VAL A 6 56.59 -9.24 -54.31
N CYS A 7 57.61 -9.28 -55.16
CA CYS A 7 57.85 -10.41 -56.05
C CYS A 7 58.28 -11.64 -55.25
N GLY A 8 57.51 -12.73 -55.33
CA GLY A 8 57.80 -14.00 -54.64
C GLY A 8 59.15 -14.57 -55.04
N ILE A 9 59.43 -14.65 -56.34
CA ILE A 9 60.68 -15.21 -56.87
C ILE A 9 61.91 -14.41 -56.40
N CYS A 10 61.91 -13.08 -56.57
CA CYS A 10 63.05 -12.25 -56.10
C CYS A 10 63.20 -12.25 -54.58
N TYR A 11 62.09 -12.33 -53.84
CA TYR A 11 62.12 -12.35 -52.38
C TYR A 11 62.82 -13.60 -51.84
N HIS A 12 62.70 -14.75 -52.53
CA HIS A 12 63.44 -15.97 -52.17
C HIS A 12 64.96 -15.79 -52.30
N ASP A 13 65.41 -14.95 -53.24
CA ASP A 13 66.81 -14.57 -53.43
C ASP A 13 67.25 -13.38 -52.54
N ILE A 14 66.44 -13.00 -51.54
CA ILE A 14 66.68 -11.87 -50.62
C ILE A 14 66.68 -10.50 -51.35
N ILE A 15 66.10 -10.43 -52.55
CA ILE A 15 65.95 -9.19 -53.32
C ILE A 15 64.50 -8.70 -53.22
N ILE A 16 64.30 -7.55 -52.60
CA ILE A 16 62.98 -6.93 -52.50
C ILE A 16 62.70 -6.15 -53.79
N ARG A 17 61.80 -6.68 -54.62
CA ARG A 17 61.24 -5.98 -55.79
C ARG A 17 59.73 -5.90 -55.70
N ASP A 18 59.18 -4.78 -56.15
CA ASP A 18 57.73 -4.62 -56.23
C ASP A 18 57.15 -5.53 -57.33
N ALA A 19 56.11 -6.27 -56.98
CA ALA A 19 55.33 -7.01 -57.95
C ALA A 19 54.46 -6.05 -58.77
N ARG A 20 54.41 -6.26 -60.08
CA ARG A 20 53.44 -5.60 -60.97
C ARG A 20 52.31 -6.52 -61.38
N GLN A 21 52.59 -7.82 -61.40
CA GLN A 21 51.65 -8.86 -61.78
C GLN A 21 51.48 -9.87 -60.65
N TRP A 22 50.36 -10.57 -60.65
CA TRP A 22 50.03 -11.67 -59.76
C TRP A 22 49.73 -12.92 -60.58
N CYS A 23 50.43 -14.02 -60.30
CA CYS A 23 50.09 -15.30 -60.90
C CYS A 23 49.04 -16.00 -60.03
N THR A 24 47.83 -16.20 -60.55
CA THR A 24 46.75 -16.83 -59.78
C THR A 24 46.95 -18.32 -59.53
N ASN A 25 47.78 -18.98 -60.34
CA ASN A 25 48.07 -20.41 -60.20
C ASN A 25 49.17 -20.69 -59.18
N CYS A 26 50.16 -19.80 -59.08
CA CYS A 26 51.27 -19.91 -58.13
C CYS A 26 51.04 -19.14 -56.83
N GLU A 27 49.98 -18.33 -56.77
CA GLU A 27 49.63 -17.47 -55.63
C GLU A 27 50.79 -16.57 -55.19
N GLU A 28 51.52 -16.00 -56.15
CA GLU A 28 52.68 -15.15 -55.90
C GLU A 28 52.72 -13.90 -56.80
N GLY A 29 53.35 -12.85 -56.28
CA GLY A 29 53.62 -11.62 -57.03
C GLY A 29 54.84 -11.78 -57.93
N LEU A 30 54.80 -11.18 -59.12
CA LEU A 30 55.88 -11.18 -60.09
C LEU A 30 56.28 -9.75 -60.45
N CYS A 31 57.58 -9.45 -60.36
CA CYS A 31 58.13 -8.27 -61.02
C CYS A 31 58.18 -8.50 -62.54
N GLU A 32 58.45 -7.46 -63.32
CA GLU A 32 58.45 -7.50 -64.79
C GLU A 32 59.38 -8.59 -65.35
N ASP A 33 60.59 -8.71 -64.81
CA ASP A 33 61.56 -9.73 -65.23
C ASP A 33 61.09 -11.15 -64.89
N CYS A 34 60.57 -11.33 -63.68
CA CYS A 34 60.09 -12.63 -63.21
C CYS A 34 58.84 -13.07 -63.96
N GLU A 35 57.97 -12.14 -64.38
CA GLU A 35 56.82 -12.46 -65.22
C GLU A 35 57.25 -13.06 -66.56
N ILE A 36 58.25 -12.48 -67.21
CA ILE A 36 58.76 -12.94 -68.51
C ILE A 36 59.29 -14.37 -68.39
N VAL A 37 60.10 -14.63 -67.36
CA VAL A 37 60.64 -15.97 -67.09
C VAL A 37 59.51 -16.95 -66.76
N HIS A 38 58.54 -16.54 -65.96
CA HIS A 38 57.38 -17.34 -65.58
C HIS A 38 56.53 -17.73 -66.78
N ARG A 39 56.28 -16.82 -67.73
CA ARG A 39 55.55 -17.13 -68.96
C ARG A 39 56.35 -18.00 -69.92
N SER A 40 57.68 -17.92 -69.87
CA SER A 40 58.55 -18.65 -70.79
C SER A 40 58.84 -20.09 -70.34
N THR A 41 58.60 -20.40 -69.07
CA THR A 41 58.85 -21.73 -68.49
C THR A 41 57.68 -22.67 -68.79
N GLU A 42 57.97 -23.89 -69.24
CA GLU A 42 56.97 -24.86 -69.73
C GLU A 42 55.83 -25.11 -68.72
N ASN A 43 56.17 -25.25 -67.44
CA ASN A 43 55.23 -25.56 -66.37
C ASN A 43 54.30 -24.40 -65.99
N THR A 44 54.69 -23.17 -66.28
CA THR A 44 54.00 -21.95 -65.82
C THR A 44 53.49 -21.09 -66.97
N ARG A 45 53.77 -21.48 -68.23
CA ARG A 45 53.36 -20.75 -69.45
C ARG A 45 51.85 -20.56 -69.58
N THR A 46 51.05 -21.52 -69.12
CA THR A 46 49.58 -21.48 -69.17
C THR A 46 48.97 -20.85 -67.92
N HIS A 47 49.79 -20.42 -66.96
CA HIS A 47 49.28 -19.80 -65.75
C HIS A 47 48.60 -18.47 -66.07
N LYS A 48 47.47 -18.24 -65.40
CA LYS A 48 46.76 -16.98 -65.50
C LYS A 48 47.49 -15.95 -64.64
N ILE A 49 47.82 -14.82 -65.28
CA ILE A 49 48.50 -13.70 -64.67
C ILE A 49 47.59 -12.48 -64.81
N ILE A 50 47.37 -11.79 -63.70
CA ILE A 50 46.55 -10.57 -63.61
C ILE A 50 47.39 -9.44 -63.04
N SER A 51 46.97 -8.19 -63.21
CA SER A 51 47.69 -7.08 -62.59
C SER A 51 47.55 -7.13 -61.06
N ILE A 52 48.55 -6.59 -60.34
CA ILE A 52 48.47 -6.46 -58.87
C ILE A 52 47.28 -5.59 -58.44
N ILE A 53 46.92 -4.60 -59.25
CA ILE A 53 45.75 -3.75 -59.03
C ILE A 53 44.47 -4.58 -59.05
N ASP A 54 44.30 -5.44 -60.07
CA ASP A 54 43.14 -6.32 -60.17
C ASP A 54 43.09 -7.36 -59.03
N TYR A 55 44.25 -7.91 -58.65
CA TYR A 55 44.34 -8.81 -57.49
C TYR A 55 43.92 -8.13 -56.19
N GLN A 56 44.40 -6.90 -55.95
CA GLN A 56 44.02 -6.11 -54.77
C GLN A 56 42.53 -5.83 -54.75
N HIS A 57 41.94 -5.41 -55.89
CA HIS A 57 40.50 -5.22 -56.00
C HIS A 57 39.71 -6.51 -55.72
N LEU A 58 40.12 -7.65 -56.29
CA LEU A 58 39.45 -8.93 -56.04
C LEU A 58 39.55 -9.34 -54.56
N LYS A 59 40.70 -9.14 -53.93
CA LYS A 59 40.90 -9.42 -52.51
C LYS A 59 40.02 -8.53 -51.62
N ASP A 60 39.91 -7.25 -51.96
CA ASP A 60 39.06 -6.31 -51.23
C ASP A 60 37.57 -6.67 -51.37
N VAL A 61 37.13 -7.06 -52.56
CA VAL A 61 35.76 -7.55 -52.81
C VAL A 61 35.48 -8.80 -51.98
N LEU A 62 36.36 -9.80 -52.02
CA LEU A 62 36.19 -11.04 -51.25
C LEU A 62 36.16 -10.80 -49.74
N ASN A 63 37.01 -9.91 -49.23
CA ASN A 63 36.99 -9.51 -47.82
C ASN A 63 35.69 -8.79 -47.46
N SER A 64 35.19 -7.92 -48.34
CA SER A 64 33.92 -7.22 -48.13
C SER A 64 32.73 -8.18 -48.12
N GLU A 65 32.71 -9.20 -48.99
CA GLU A 65 31.66 -10.23 -49.02
C GLU A 65 31.68 -11.08 -47.74
N LYS A 66 32.87 -11.45 -47.26
CA LYS A 66 33.01 -12.16 -45.99
C LYS A 66 32.47 -11.32 -44.83
N ASN A 67 32.86 -10.05 -44.74
CA ASN A 67 32.36 -9.14 -43.72
C ASN A 67 30.83 -8.99 -43.78
N ILE A 68 30.25 -8.88 -44.97
CA ILE A 68 28.79 -8.80 -45.15
C ILE A 68 28.11 -10.08 -44.64
N ARG A 69 28.70 -11.26 -44.90
CA ARG A 69 28.18 -12.54 -44.41
C ARG A 69 28.21 -12.60 -42.88
N ASP A 70 29.32 -12.22 -42.28
CA ASP A 70 29.50 -12.25 -40.82
C ASP A 70 28.56 -11.24 -40.12
N ILE A 71 28.32 -10.08 -40.74
CA ILE A 71 27.33 -9.09 -40.26
C ILE A 71 25.92 -9.67 -40.35
N LYS A 72 25.56 -10.35 -41.45
CA LYS A 72 24.24 -10.99 -41.62
C LYS A 72 23.99 -12.07 -40.58
N SER A 73 24.96 -12.96 -40.34
CA SER A 73 24.81 -14.00 -39.31
C SER A 73 24.67 -13.39 -37.91
N SER A 74 25.44 -12.33 -37.62
CA SER A 74 25.32 -11.61 -36.35
C SER A 74 23.95 -10.95 -36.19
N ALA A 75 23.40 -10.34 -37.26
CA ALA A 75 22.07 -9.76 -37.26
C ALA A 75 20.98 -10.80 -36.95
N GLU A 76 21.05 -11.98 -37.58
CA GLU A 76 20.12 -13.09 -37.31
C GLU A 76 20.21 -13.60 -35.86
N GLU A 77 21.40 -13.59 -35.26
CA GLU A 77 21.58 -13.92 -33.85
C GLU A 77 20.96 -12.85 -32.93
N PHE A 78 21.12 -11.56 -33.26
CA PHE A 78 20.48 -10.47 -32.52
C PHE A 78 18.96 -10.55 -32.60
N ASP A 79 18.38 -10.84 -33.77
CA ASP A 79 16.92 -11.01 -33.92
C ASP A 79 16.39 -12.14 -33.04
N LYS A 80 17.12 -13.27 -32.97
CA LYS A 80 16.77 -14.40 -32.08
C LYS A 80 16.89 -14.01 -30.60
N GLN A 81 17.92 -13.26 -30.24
CA GLN A 81 18.10 -12.77 -28.86
C GLN A 81 16.99 -11.78 -28.49
N GLU A 82 16.62 -10.87 -29.40
CA GLU A 82 15.52 -9.93 -29.20
C GLU A 82 14.21 -10.67 -28.94
N GLU A 83 13.89 -11.70 -29.74
CA GLU A 83 12.67 -12.48 -29.57
C GLU A 83 12.65 -13.26 -28.25
N ASN A 84 13.79 -13.84 -27.85
CA ASN A 84 13.92 -14.49 -26.55
C ASN A 84 13.72 -13.51 -25.39
N ILE A 85 14.27 -12.31 -25.48
CA ILE A 85 14.10 -11.25 -24.48
C ILE A 85 12.64 -10.81 -24.41
N LYS A 86 11.96 -10.63 -25.57
CA LYS A 86 10.53 -10.30 -25.61
C LYS A 86 9.70 -11.36 -24.91
N LYS A 87 9.95 -12.64 -25.19
CA LYS A 87 9.27 -13.76 -24.54
C LYS A 87 9.49 -13.76 -23.02
N TYR A 88 10.73 -13.56 -22.57
CA TYR A 88 11.04 -13.48 -21.15
C TYR A 88 10.35 -12.31 -20.45
N ILE A 89 10.32 -11.12 -21.09
CA ILE A 89 9.59 -9.96 -20.57
C ILE A 89 8.09 -10.26 -20.46
N GLN A 90 7.52 -10.97 -21.43
CA GLN A 90 6.10 -11.35 -21.41
C GLN A 90 5.79 -12.31 -20.24
N GLU A 91 6.61 -13.34 -20.05
CA GLU A 91 6.48 -14.28 -18.93
C GLU A 91 6.58 -13.56 -17.57
N MET A 92 7.54 -12.65 -17.43
CA MET A 92 7.70 -11.84 -16.22
C MET A 92 6.49 -10.94 -15.94
N ARG A 93 5.88 -10.35 -16.99
CA ARG A 93 4.65 -9.55 -16.86
C ARG A 93 3.48 -10.40 -16.39
N GLU A 94 3.33 -11.62 -16.91
CA GLU A 94 2.26 -12.54 -16.50
C GLU A 94 2.40 -12.95 -15.03
N ILE A 95 3.62 -13.27 -14.59
CA ILE A 95 3.92 -13.58 -13.18
C ILE A 95 3.59 -12.38 -12.28
N LEU A 96 4.03 -11.18 -12.67
CA LEU A 96 3.80 -9.97 -11.89
C LEU A 96 2.30 -9.67 -11.77
N ASN A 97 1.56 -9.75 -12.89
CA ASN A 97 0.12 -9.50 -12.89
C ASN A 97 -0.64 -10.52 -12.04
N LYS A 98 -0.24 -11.80 -12.08
CA LYS A 98 -0.81 -12.81 -11.20
C LYS A 98 -0.58 -12.48 -9.74
N HIS A 99 0.66 -12.11 -9.37
CA HIS A 99 0.99 -11.77 -7.99
C HIS A 99 0.26 -10.51 -7.51
N LEU A 100 0.12 -9.49 -8.35
CA LEU A 100 -0.66 -8.29 -8.04
C LEU A 100 -2.13 -8.62 -7.79
N ASN A 101 -2.74 -9.46 -8.64
CA ASN A 101 -4.12 -9.91 -8.46
C ASN A 101 -4.29 -10.69 -7.15
N ASP A 102 -3.37 -11.62 -6.84
CA ASP A 102 -3.42 -12.40 -5.60
C ASP A 102 -3.31 -11.48 -4.37
N MET A 103 -2.42 -10.49 -4.39
CA MET A 103 -2.32 -9.49 -3.32
C MET A 103 -3.59 -8.65 -3.19
N GLU A 104 -4.18 -8.20 -4.30
CA GLU A 104 -5.43 -7.44 -4.29
C GLU A 104 -6.58 -8.24 -3.66
N GLN A 105 -6.75 -9.51 -4.07
CA GLN A 105 -7.79 -10.38 -3.51
C GLN A 105 -7.59 -10.63 -2.01
N ASN A 106 -6.34 -10.85 -1.57
CA ASN A 106 -6.03 -11.01 -0.15
C ASN A 106 -6.37 -9.75 0.66
N LEU A 107 -5.99 -8.57 0.16
CA LEU A 107 -6.31 -7.30 0.82
C LEU A 107 -7.82 -7.04 0.90
N ILE A 108 -8.57 -7.35 -0.16
CA ILE A 108 -10.03 -7.23 -0.18
C ILE A 108 -10.64 -8.19 0.85
N SER A 109 -10.20 -9.46 0.88
CA SER A 109 -10.69 -10.45 1.84
C SER A 109 -10.45 -10.02 3.29
N ASP A 110 -9.21 -9.61 3.61
CA ASP A 110 -8.83 -9.12 4.93
C ASP A 110 -9.66 -7.90 5.36
N PHE A 111 -9.90 -6.98 4.42
CA PHE A 111 -10.70 -5.79 4.68
C PHE A 111 -12.16 -6.16 4.96
N LEU A 112 -12.75 -7.09 4.20
CA LEU A 112 -14.13 -7.54 4.40
C LEU A 112 -14.30 -8.27 5.73
N GLU A 113 -13.34 -9.11 6.11
CA GLU A 113 -13.36 -9.81 7.42
C GLU A 113 -13.27 -8.82 8.58
N LYS A 114 -12.34 -7.86 8.53
CA LYS A 114 -12.18 -6.81 9.55
C LYS A 114 -13.40 -5.88 9.60
N SER A 115 -13.97 -5.53 8.45
CA SER A 115 -15.21 -4.74 8.38
C SER A 115 -16.39 -5.49 9.00
N GLY A 116 -16.51 -6.80 8.72
CA GLY A 116 -17.53 -7.67 9.30
C GLY A 116 -17.43 -7.76 10.82
N SER A 117 -16.24 -8.05 11.35
CA SER A 117 -16.00 -8.10 12.80
C SER A 117 -16.25 -6.76 13.49
N CYS A 118 -15.84 -5.64 12.86
CA CYS A 118 -16.14 -4.29 13.36
C CYS A 118 -17.65 -4.00 13.42
N LYS A 119 -18.41 -4.37 12.38
CA LYS A 119 -19.89 -4.24 12.37
C LYS A 119 -20.54 -5.03 13.50
N ILE A 120 -20.08 -6.26 13.75
CA ILE A 120 -20.58 -7.11 14.85
C ILE A 120 -20.27 -6.47 16.20
N ALA A 121 -19.03 -6.01 16.41
CA ALA A 121 -18.61 -5.33 17.64
C ALA A 121 -19.43 -4.06 17.88
N TYR A 122 -19.64 -3.25 16.85
CA TYR A 122 -20.47 -2.04 16.91
C TYR A 122 -21.93 -2.36 17.29
N ALA A 123 -22.53 -3.37 16.66
CA ALA A 123 -23.89 -3.81 16.98
C ALA A 123 -24.01 -4.28 18.45
N ASN A 124 -23.01 -5.01 18.95
CA ASN A 124 -22.99 -5.47 20.34
C ASN A 124 -22.86 -4.30 21.32
N THR A 125 -21.96 -3.36 21.07
CA THR A 125 -21.81 -2.14 21.89
C THR A 125 -23.08 -1.30 21.88
N THR A 126 -23.73 -1.17 20.72
CA THR A 126 -25.01 -0.46 20.59
C THR A 126 -26.10 -1.12 21.45
N LYS A 127 -26.23 -2.46 21.39
CA LYS A 127 -27.17 -3.21 22.24
C LYS A 127 -26.89 -3.01 23.74
N GLN A 128 -25.62 -3.03 24.15
CA GLN A 128 -25.22 -2.77 25.54
C GLN A 128 -25.58 -1.35 25.98
N LEU A 129 -25.37 -0.36 25.11
CA LEU A 129 -25.67 1.04 25.40
C LEU A 129 -27.18 1.28 25.55
N ILE A 130 -28.00 0.69 24.68
CA ILE A 130 -29.46 0.71 24.79
C ILE A 130 -29.90 0.12 26.13
N SER A 131 -29.41 -1.08 26.48
CA SER A 131 -29.76 -1.72 27.75
C SER A 131 -29.35 -0.89 28.98
N LYS A 132 -28.18 -0.23 28.94
CA LYS A 132 -27.75 0.68 30.01
C LYS A 132 -28.64 1.93 30.09
N ASN A 133 -29.05 2.48 28.95
CA ASN A 133 -29.94 3.63 28.91
C ASN A 133 -31.32 3.29 29.50
N ASP A 134 -31.85 2.10 29.22
CA ASP A 134 -33.11 1.63 29.80
C ASP A 134 -33.03 1.50 31.33
N LYS A 135 -31.90 0.96 31.84
CA LYS A 135 -31.64 0.91 33.29
C LYS A 135 -31.56 2.29 33.91
N LEU A 136 -30.89 3.23 33.25
CA LEU A 136 -30.78 4.62 33.70
C LEU A 136 -32.16 5.29 33.77
N ALA A 137 -33.02 5.05 32.79
CA ALA A 137 -34.40 5.56 32.78
C ALA A 137 -35.21 5.02 33.97
N LYS A 138 -35.08 3.73 34.30
CA LYS A 138 -35.71 3.12 35.49
C LYS A 138 -35.22 3.76 36.78
N LEU A 139 -33.90 3.87 36.95
CA LEU A 139 -33.30 4.49 38.14
C LEU A 139 -33.72 5.96 38.29
N LYS A 140 -33.86 6.69 37.17
CA LYS A 140 -34.36 8.07 37.18
C LYS A 140 -35.81 8.13 37.69
N ASN A 141 -36.68 7.23 37.22
CA ASN A 141 -38.07 7.16 37.69
C ASN A 141 -38.17 6.79 39.18
N GLU A 142 -37.35 5.84 39.63
CA GLU A 142 -37.26 5.46 41.05
C GLU A 142 -36.78 6.63 41.91
N THR A 143 -35.76 7.37 41.44
CA THR A 143 -35.26 8.57 42.12
C THR A 143 -36.36 9.63 42.25
N GLU A 144 -37.15 9.88 41.21
CA GLU A 144 -38.28 10.81 41.26
C GLU A 144 -39.43 10.31 42.15
N SER A 145 -39.62 9.01 42.28
CA SER A 145 -40.55 8.42 43.25
C SER A 145 -40.09 8.68 44.69
N LEU A 146 -38.81 8.41 44.99
CA LEU A 146 -38.21 8.63 46.30
C LEU A 146 -38.23 10.11 46.71
N LYS A 147 -37.99 11.03 45.77
CA LYS A 147 -38.12 12.48 46.03
C LYS A 147 -39.53 12.85 46.49
N ARG A 148 -40.57 12.30 45.85
CA ARG A 148 -41.97 12.54 46.25
C ARG A 148 -42.26 12.00 47.65
N ILE A 149 -41.85 10.76 47.94
CA ILE A 149 -42.01 10.15 49.27
C ILE A 149 -41.32 11.01 50.34
N THR A 150 -40.10 11.48 50.08
CA THR A 150 -39.35 12.32 51.02
C THR A 150 -40.07 13.65 51.28
N SER A 151 -40.65 14.25 50.23
CA SER A 151 -41.46 15.47 50.36
C SER A 151 -42.72 15.23 51.21
N ASP A 152 -43.42 14.13 50.97
CA ASP A 152 -44.63 13.77 51.73
C ASP A 152 -44.31 13.50 53.20
N GLU A 153 -43.19 12.84 53.49
CA GLU A 153 -42.71 12.61 54.86
C GLU A 153 -42.37 13.94 55.56
N GLN A 154 -41.72 14.87 54.86
CA GLN A 154 -41.44 16.21 55.39
C GLN A 154 -42.74 16.97 55.72
N ILE A 155 -43.76 16.90 54.85
CA ILE A 155 -45.08 17.51 55.08
C ILE A 155 -45.76 16.87 56.31
N PHE A 156 -45.72 15.55 56.43
CA PHE A 156 -46.28 14.82 57.57
C PHE A 156 -45.62 15.22 58.89
N LEU A 157 -44.29 15.27 58.92
CA LEU A 157 -43.53 15.71 60.10
C LEU A 157 -43.85 17.16 60.48
N GLY A 158 -43.99 18.06 59.51
CA GLY A 158 -44.43 19.45 59.72
C GLY A 158 -45.83 19.53 60.35
N THR A 159 -46.80 18.82 59.77
CA THR A 159 -48.19 18.76 60.25
C THR A 159 -48.26 18.24 61.68
N ARG A 160 -47.51 17.19 62.00
CA ARG A 160 -47.46 16.61 63.35
C ARG A 160 -46.90 17.59 64.39
N ARG A 161 -45.93 18.43 64.02
CA ARG A 161 -45.42 19.50 64.92
C ARG A 161 -46.51 20.54 65.19
N ILE A 162 -47.24 20.95 64.17
CA ILE A 162 -48.38 21.90 64.32
C ILE A 162 -49.42 21.32 65.26
N TYR A 163 -49.81 20.05 65.09
CA TYR A 163 -50.76 19.38 65.99
C TYR A 163 -50.32 19.40 67.45
N LYS A 164 -49.03 19.13 67.74
CA LYS A 164 -48.50 19.19 69.11
C LYS A 164 -48.63 20.59 69.72
N VAL A 165 -48.35 21.65 68.94
CA VAL A 165 -48.50 23.03 69.41
C VAL A 165 -49.97 23.35 69.67
N VAL A 166 -50.87 23.00 68.75
CA VAL A 166 -52.32 23.20 68.92
C VAL A 166 -52.84 22.46 70.17
N GLU A 167 -52.39 21.23 70.41
CA GLU A 167 -52.76 20.45 71.59
C GLU A 167 -52.30 21.12 72.90
N GLN A 168 -51.09 21.66 72.93
CA GLN A 168 -50.57 22.43 74.07
C GLN A 168 -51.40 23.70 74.33
N GLU A 169 -51.77 24.43 73.29
CA GLU A 169 -52.62 25.63 73.40
C GLU A 169 -54.04 25.28 73.89
N ILE A 170 -54.64 24.21 73.37
CA ILE A 170 -55.94 23.71 73.85
C ILE A 170 -55.88 23.36 75.34
N ASN A 171 -54.83 22.68 75.78
CA ASN A 171 -54.67 22.33 77.19
C ASN A 171 -54.46 23.58 78.07
N SER A 172 -53.73 24.57 77.56
CA SER A 172 -53.57 25.87 78.22
C SER A 172 -54.92 26.60 78.35
N MET A 173 -55.71 26.66 77.27
CA MET A 173 -57.06 27.24 77.28
C MET A 173 -58.01 26.50 78.23
N LYS A 174 -57.98 25.15 78.28
CA LYS A 174 -58.76 24.37 79.25
C LYS A 174 -58.40 24.72 80.68
N THR A 175 -57.11 24.91 80.96
CA THR A 175 -56.63 25.32 82.28
C THR A 175 -57.20 26.69 82.66
N ILE A 176 -57.14 27.66 81.74
CA ILE A 176 -57.70 29.00 81.94
C ILE A 176 -59.22 28.93 82.16
N PHE A 177 -59.92 28.18 81.32
CA PHE A 177 -61.38 28.02 81.41
C PHE A 177 -61.81 27.41 82.75
N ASN A 178 -61.12 26.35 83.20
CA ASN A 178 -61.39 25.74 84.49
C ASN A 178 -61.13 26.69 85.66
N ALA A 179 -60.06 27.50 85.58
CA ALA A 179 -59.77 28.53 86.57
C ALA A 179 -60.86 29.60 86.61
N ALA A 180 -61.31 30.09 85.45
CA ALA A 180 -62.40 31.05 85.36
C ALA A 180 -63.72 30.49 85.94
N LYS A 181 -64.07 29.25 85.59
CA LYS A 181 -65.26 28.56 86.12
C LYS A 181 -65.19 28.39 87.64
N SER A 182 -64.01 28.07 88.19
CA SER A 182 -63.84 27.99 89.65
C SER A 182 -64.02 29.34 90.33
N TYR A 183 -63.64 30.43 89.66
CA TYR A 183 -63.83 31.79 90.15
C TYR A 183 -65.30 32.20 90.15
N GLU A 184 -66.05 31.80 89.12
CA GLU A 184 -67.50 32.02 88.99
C GLU A 184 -68.29 31.32 90.12
N ILE A 185 -67.94 30.07 90.42
CA ILE A 185 -68.53 29.32 91.56
C ILE A 185 -68.25 30.03 92.91
N ASN A 186 -67.06 30.60 93.09
CA ASN A 186 -66.74 31.34 94.31
C ASN A 186 -67.53 32.64 94.43
N LEU A 187 -67.78 33.33 93.31
CA LEU A 187 -68.61 34.54 93.28
C LEU A 187 -70.09 34.24 93.62
N GLU A 188 -70.61 33.10 93.19
CA GLU A 188 -71.97 32.65 93.57
C GLU A 188 -72.05 32.37 95.08
N LEU A 189 -71.05 31.69 95.67
CA LEU A 189 -70.99 31.41 97.11
C LEU A 189 -70.85 32.67 97.97
N ASP A 190 -70.05 33.65 97.53
CA ASP A 190 -69.94 34.94 98.22
C ASP A 190 -71.25 35.72 98.16
N SER A 191 -72.04 35.57 97.08
CA SER A 191 -73.35 36.23 96.97
C SER A 191 -74.40 35.66 97.95
N ASP A 192 -74.33 34.38 98.30
CA ASP A 192 -75.20 33.73 99.29
C ASP A 192 -74.85 34.14 100.73
N ILE A 193 -73.57 34.41 101.02
CA ILE A 193 -73.14 34.91 102.34
C ILE A 193 -73.71 36.32 102.60
N PHE A 194 -73.86 37.14 101.56
CA PHE A 194 -74.47 38.47 101.68
C PHE A 194 -76.01 38.46 101.82
N GLN A 195 -76.69 37.33 101.61
CA GLN A 195 -78.15 37.22 101.83
C GLN A 195 -78.54 36.78 103.26
N HIS A 196 -77.58 36.50 104.14
CA HIS A 196 -77.82 36.16 105.55
C HIS A 196 -77.27 37.18 106.56
N PHE A 197 -76.96 38.38 106.07
CA PHE A 197 -76.82 39.61 106.86
C PHE A 197 -77.96 40.57 106.53
#